data_AF-A0A969L0G5-F1
#
_entry.id   AF-A0A969L0G5-F1
#
_cell.length_a   1.000
_cell.length_b   1.000
_cell.length_c   1.000
_cell.angle_alpha   90.00
_cell.angle_beta   90.00
_cell.angle_gamma   90.00
#
_symmetry.space_group_name_H-M   'P 1'
#
loop_
_entity.id
_entity.type
_entity.pdbx_description
1 polymer ?
#
loop_
_entity_poly.entity_id
_entity_poly.type
_entity_poly.pdbx_seq_one_letter_code
_entity_poly.pdbx_strand_id
1 'polypeptide(L)' 'MVYLGLYNRYIVELDRGSELTVVEQNLHTTSMEALAARGRRVRLTWQRSHNRVVADNG' A
#
# COMPACT_ATOMS: atom_id res chain seq x y z
N MET A 1 -6.22 13.20 3.71
CA MET A 1 -5.75 11.95 4.36
C MET A 1 -6.91 11.41 5.19
N VAL A 2 -7.28 10.14 5.00
CA VAL A 2 -8.36 9.51 5.78
C VAL A 2 -7.73 8.77 6.95
N TYR A 3 -8.09 9.12 8.19
CA TYR A 3 -7.53 8.54 9.40
C TYR A 3 -8.41 7.40 9.92
N LEU A 4 -7.91 6.16 9.87
CA LEU A 4 -8.59 4.94 10.31
C LEU A 4 -7.63 4.01 11.11
N GLY A 5 -7.04 4.52 12.20
CA GLY A 5 -6.26 3.71 13.16
C GLY A 5 -4.75 3.62 12.92
N LEU A 6 -4.09 2.76 13.71
CA LEU A 6 -2.63 2.53 13.91
C LEU A 6 -1.78 2.18 12.67
N TYR A 7 -2.25 2.45 11.45
CA TYR A 7 -1.63 1.96 10.22
C TYR A 7 -1.32 3.08 9.23
N ASN A 8 -0.11 3.04 8.67
CA ASN A 8 0.26 3.90 7.55
C ASN A 8 -0.26 3.28 6.25
N ARG A 9 -0.80 4.13 5.37
CA ARG A 9 -1.34 3.74 4.06
C ARG A 9 -0.62 4.49 2.96
N TYR A 10 -0.12 3.74 1.97
CA TYR A 10 0.49 4.30 0.77
C TYR A 10 -0.38 3.98 -0.44
N ILE A 11 -0.48 4.94 -1.36
CA ILE A 11 -0.97 4.73 -2.72
C ILE A 11 0.25 4.50 -3.59
N VAL A 12 0.27 3.37 -4.29
CA VAL A 12 1.34 3.01 -5.23
C VAL A 12 0.76 2.95 -6.62
N GLU A 13 1.21 3.86 -7.49
CA GLU A 13 0.91 3.86 -8.91
C GLU A 13 1.67 2.69 -9.57
N LEU A 14 0.96 1.87 -10.33
CA LEU A 14 1.54 0.81 -11.14
C LEU A 14 1.83 1.33 -12.54
N ASP A 15 2.83 0.76 -13.20
CA ASP A 15 3.29 1.20 -14.52
C ASP A 15 2.18 1.18 -15.60
N ARG A 16 1.09 0.44 -15.39
CA ARG A 16 -0.09 0.39 -16.28
C ARG A 16 -1.21 1.36 -15.91
N GLY A 17 -0.96 2.29 -14.98
CA GLY A 17 -1.90 3.34 -14.57
C GLY A 17 -2.94 2.92 -13.52
N SER A 18 -2.91 1.68 -13.05
CA SER A 18 -3.73 1.23 -11.91
C SER A 18 -3.05 1.57 -10.58
N GLU A 19 -3.83 1.75 -9.52
CA GLU A 19 -3.32 2.04 -8.17
C GLU A 19 -3.51 0.86 -7.21
N LEU A 20 -2.55 0.68 -6.30
CA LEU A 20 -2.70 -0.22 -5.17
C LEU A 20 -2.57 0.52 -3.85
N THR A 21 -3.51 0.24 -2.95
CA THR A 21 -3.42 0.66 -1.55
C THR A 21 -2.60 -0.35 -0.76
N VAL A 22 -1.47 0.08 -0.22
CA VAL A 22 -0.60 -0.74 0.65
C VAL A 22 -0.78 -0.28 2.08
N VAL A 23 -1.00 -1.22 2.99
CA VAL A 23 -1.06 -0.98 4.44
C VAL A 23 0.22 -1.50 5.07
N GLU A 24 0.94 -0.62 5.77
CA GLU A 24 2.17 -0.97 6.49
C GLU A 24 1.90 -0.92 7.99
N GLN A 25 2.03 -2.09 8.66
CA GLN A 25 1.62 -2.27 10.05
C GLN A 25 2.64 -1.78 11.09
N ASN A 26 3.92 -1.66 10.74
CA ASN A 26 4.98 -1.58 11.77
C ASN A 26 5.93 -0.39 11.65
N LEU A 27 5.55 0.66 10.93
CA LEU A 27 6.43 1.82 10.81
C LEU A 27 6.11 2.83 11.91
N HIS A 28 7.04 3.01 12.85
CA HIS A 28 7.17 4.22 13.67
C HIS A 28 7.60 5.42 12.80
N THR A 29 7.00 5.57 11.62
CA THR A 29 7.40 6.58 10.66
C THR A 29 6.71 7.89 10.99
N THR A 30 7.51 8.94 11.02
CA THR A 30 7.00 10.29 11.19
C THR A 30 6.32 10.75 9.90
N SER A 31 5.35 11.66 9.96
CA SER A 31 4.65 12.18 8.77
C SER A 31 5.61 12.73 7.69
N MET A 32 6.81 13.19 8.08
CA MET A 32 7.84 13.66 7.16
C MET A 32 8.47 12.53 6.32
N GLU A 33 8.72 11.37 6.93
CA GLU A 33 9.29 10.21 6.23
C GLU A 33 8.29 9.60 5.24
N ALA A 34 6.99 9.64 5.57
CA ALA A 34 5.92 9.26 4.66
C ALA A 34 5.86 10.19 3.43
N LEU A 35 6.08 11.49 3.61
CA LEU A 35 6.13 12.45 2.50
C LEU A 35 7.37 12.22 1.61
N ALA A 36 8.51 11.91 2.23
CA ALA A 36 9.74 11.54 1.51
C ALA A 36 9.60 10.21 0.72
N ALA A 37 8.55 9.42 0.97
CA ALA A 37 8.29 8.21 0.21
C ALA A 37 7.73 8.45 -1.19
N ARG A 38 7.19 9.65 -1.46
CA ARG A 38 6.57 9.98 -2.75
C ARG A 38 7.60 9.91 -3.88
N GLY A 39 7.23 9.25 -4.98
CA GLY A 39 8.09 9.11 -6.16
C GLY A 39 9.18 8.04 -6.04
N ARG A 40 9.32 7.36 -4.90
CA ARG A 40 10.24 6.22 -4.78
C ARG A 40 9.69 5.01 -5.54
N ARG A 41 10.52 4.39 -6.37
CA ARG A 41 10.18 3.10 -6.98
C ARG A 41 10.27 2.01 -5.91
N VAL A 42 9.18 1.25 -5.75
CA VAL A 42 9.06 0.19 -4.75
C VAL A 42 8.74 -1.14 -5.40
N ARG A 43 9.14 -2.23 -4.76
CA ARG A 43 8.71 -3.58 -5.13
C ARG A 43 7.59 -4.00 -4.19
N LEU A 44 6.43 -4.29 -4.75
CA LEU A 44 5.31 -4.83 -3.98
C LEU A 44 5.50 -6.34 -3.77
N THR A 45 5.19 -6.81 -2.57
CA THR A 45 5.26 -8.24 -2.22
C THR A 45 3.98 -8.65 -1.51
N TRP A 46 3.49 -9.84 -1.83
CA TRP A 46 2.28 -10.41 -1.26
C TRP A 46 2.64 -11.58 -0.38
N GLN A 47 2.18 -11.54 0.87
CA GLN A 47 2.24 -12.72 1.72
C GLN A 47 1.12 -13.66 1.28
N ARG A 48 1.47 -14.86 0.78
CA ARG A 48 0.50 -15.83 0.22
C ARG A 48 -0.64 -16.16 1.18
N SER A 49 -0.40 -16.12 2.50
CA SER A 49 -1.42 -16.32 3.55
C SER A 49 -2.57 -15.32 3.50
N HIS A 50 -2.36 -14.13 2.93
CA HIS A 50 -3.36 -13.06 2.82
C HIS A 50 -4.02 -12.98 1.44
N ASN A 51 -3.58 -13.81 0.48
CA ASN A 51 -4.21 -13.85 -0.83
C ASN A 51 -5.56 -14.56 -0.72
N ARG A 52 -6.56 -14.02 -1.40
CA ARG A 52 -7.90 -14.61 -1.50
C ARG A 52 -8.26 -14.72 -2.97
N VAL A 53 -8.88 -15.83 -3.35
CA VAL A 53 -9.43 -16.00 -4.68
C VAL A 53 -10.65 -15.11 -4.78
N VAL A 54 -10.67 -14.23 -5.78
CA VAL A 54 -11.87 -13.48 -6.15
C VAL A 54 -12.57 -14.32 -7.21
N ALA A 55 -13.81 -14.71 -6.97
CA ALA A 55 -14.61 -15.39 -7.98
C ALA A 55 -14.84 -14.42 -9.14
N ASP A 56 -14.66 -14.91 -10.36
CA ASP A 56 -14.99 -14.15 -11.56
C ASP A 56 -16.50 -14.23 -11.76
N ASN A 57 -17.18 -13.08 -11.59
CA ASN A 57 -18.59 -12.95 -11.95
C ASN A 57 -18.59 -12.48 -13.41
N GLY A 58 -18.61 -13.45 -14.34
CA GLY A 58 -18.61 -13.20 -15.78
C GLY A 58 -19.72 -12.27 -16.26
#